data_AF-A0A7J6F9L5-F1
#
_entry.id   AF-A0A7J6F9L5-F1
#
_cell.length_a   1.000
_cell.length_b   1.000
_cell.length_c   1.000
_cell.angle_alpha   90.00
_cell.angle_beta   90.00
_cell.angle_gamma   90.00
#
_symmetry.space_group_name_H-M   'P 1'
#
loop_
_entity.id
_entity.type
_entity.pdbx_description
1 polymer ?
#
loop_
_entity_poly.entity_id
_entity_poly.type
_entity_poly.pdbx_seq_one_letter_code
_entity_poly.pdbx_strand_id
1 'polypeptide(L)'
;MTLLELITKATVSAQTPTTPPDYPVVLDPDSIFPNLNLEDSELCASNLAVPVTGWKISQLDAEIIDLCKHFFTKLQGKLKNPTTFAKEEFLEILKSFLENVNEKLGLSIRVASSNSGYTKVLVEKVGFCMGKDVAALVLEACIVFEIWELVETLISYGLVVNSCYPSLVPKLVASERSDLLCHCIKQASDLGSSELLAILKYFLSFSKKAASDNTMLNVRNEWEKQALFAMEKATDKTLSVENSILAKEAAVLLMVAYDNFSSQELCLHYLLASVNIDDVVLSSAFSKLNGKEMKSLIRYLGKWLKKYERFPQAVPCQKASTLFGLKACDWVPKLEDVARCLGLVLDGNFSALVLHPGFHEELISIESVVCSLALDSRLFCSVANVIENFEKSKLVQGS
;
A
#
# COMPACT_ATOMS: atom_id res chain seq x y z
N MET A 1 15.23 -7.72 40.33
CA MET A 1 15.26 -6.81 39.16
C MET A 1 14.09 -7.15 38.29
N THR A 2 13.31 -6.15 37.89
CA THR A 2 12.20 -6.34 36.95
C THR A 2 12.72 -6.41 35.52
N LEU A 3 11.96 -7.02 34.61
CA LEU A 3 12.29 -7.07 33.17
C LEU A 3 12.54 -5.67 32.61
N LEU A 4 11.76 -4.68 33.06
CA LEU A 4 11.90 -3.27 32.71
C LEU A 4 13.24 -2.69 33.17
N GLU A 5 13.67 -2.97 34.40
CA GLU A 5 14.98 -2.53 34.90
C GLU A 5 16.16 -3.17 34.14
N LEU A 6 16.03 -4.43 33.73
CA LEU A 6 17.02 -5.14 32.92
C LEU A 6 17.11 -4.54 31.50
N ILE A 7 15.97 -4.30 30.85
CA ILE A 7 15.90 -3.66 29.53
C ILE A 7 16.49 -2.25 29.60
N THR A 8 16.12 -1.46 30.62
CA THR A 8 16.58 -0.08 30.79
C THR A 8 18.09 -0.02 31.04
N LYS A 9 18.65 -0.95 31.84
CA LYS A 9 20.10 -1.06 32.01
C LYS A 9 20.83 -1.49 30.73
N ALA A 10 20.26 -2.42 29.96
CA ALA A 10 20.84 -2.82 28.67
C ALA A 10 20.83 -1.68 27.65
N THR A 11 19.80 -0.83 27.67
CA THR A 11 19.75 0.38 26.81
C THR A 11 20.77 1.44 27.24
N VAL A 12 21.01 1.61 28.54
CA VAL A 12 22.00 2.55 29.07
C VAL A 12 23.44 2.06 28.82
N SER A 13 23.64 0.74 28.74
CA SER A 13 24.92 0.09 28.42
C SER A 13 25.22 0.02 26.93
N ALA A 14 24.22 0.19 26.05
CA ALA A 14 24.43 0.26 24.62
C ALA A 14 25.11 1.59 24.30
N GLN A 15 26.45 1.57 24.23
CA GLN A 15 27.18 2.64 23.56
C GLN A 15 26.53 2.82 22.18
N THR A 16 26.14 4.05 21.87
CA THR A 16 25.73 4.45 20.53
C THR A 16 26.81 3.92 19.58
N PRO A 17 26.48 3.04 18.62
CA PRO A 17 27.46 2.58 17.66
C PRO A 17 27.98 3.82 16.95
N THR A 18 29.26 4.15 17.14
CA THR A 18 29.96 5.25 16.45
C THR A 18 30.09 5.00 14.94
N THR A 19 29.69 3.81 14.50
CA THR A 19 29.60 3.36 13.11
C THR A 19 28.12 3.16 12.78
N PRO A 20 27.62 3.67 11.63
CA PRO A 20 26.28 3.32 11.17
C PRO A 20 26.14 1.79 11.15
N PRO A 21 24.99 1.23 11.57
CA PRO A 21 24.79 -0.21 11.59
C PRO A 21 25.13 -0.78 10.21
N ASP A 22 25.91 -1.85 10.19
CA ASP A 22 26.26 -2.58 8.97
C ASP A 22 24.96 -3.10 8.34
N TYR A 23 24.40 -2.31 7.42
CA TYR A 23 23.30 -2.59 6.50
C TYR A 23 22.53 -3.88 6.82
N PRO A 24 21.40 -3.81 7.55
CA PRO A 24 20.68 -5.00 7.94
C PRO A 24 20.11 -5.68 6.68
N VAL A 25 20.76 -6.77 6.26
CA VAL A 25 20.24 -7.70 5.26
C VAL A 25 19.26 -8.64 5.94
N VAL A 26 18.20 -9.01 5.24
CA VAL A 26 17.27 -10.05 5.71
C VAL A 26 18.01 -11.38 5.65
N LEU A 27 18.36 -11.92 6.81
CA LEU A 27 19.06 -13.18 6.94
C LEU A 27 18.07 -14.34 6.81
N ASP A 28 18.47 -15.43 6.17
CA ASP A 28 17.64 -16.61 5.97
C ASP A 28 17.41 -17.35 7.31
N PRO A 29 16.20 -17.27 7.89
CA PRO A 29 15.93 -17.89 9.19
C PRO A 29 16.06 -19.41 9.17
N ASP A 30 15.79 -20.05 8.02
CA ASP A 30 15.74 -21.52 7.91
C ASP A 30 17.14 -22.13 8.04
N SER A 31 18.17 -21.38 7.66
CA SER A 31 19.58 -21.77 7.83
C SER A 31 20.11 -21.53 9.26
N ILE A 32 19.45 -20.65 10.02
CA ILE A 32 19.94 -20.18 11.32
C ILE A 32 19.33 -20.98 12.47
N PHE A 33 18.00 -21.16 12.47
CA PHE A 33 17.29 -21.79 13.59
C PHE A 33 17.79 -23.19 13.96
N PRO A 34 18.18 -24.07 13.02
CA PRO A 34 18.71 -25.40 13.37
C PRO A 34 20.08 -25.38 14.05
N ASN A 35 20.83 -24.28 13.96
CA ASN A 35 22.20 -24.17 14.46
C ASN A 35 22.29 -23.47 15.83
N LEU A 36 21.16 -23.04 16.37
CA LEU A 36 21.08 -22.36 17.66
C LEU A 36 21.27 -23.36 18.81
N ASN A 37 22.29 -23.14 19.62
CA ASN A 37 22.57 -23.91 20.83
C ASN A 37 22.39 -23.03 22.06
N LEU A 38 21.86 -23.59 23.14
CA LEU A 38 21.82 -22.89 24.43
C LEU A 38 23.25 -22.73 24.94
N GLU A 39 23.58 -21.55 25.45
CA GLU A 39 24.90 -21.31 26.05
C GLU A 39 25.01 -22.14 27.35
N ASP A 40 26.01 -23.03 27.46
CA ASP A 40 26.26 -23.96 28.60
C ASP A 40 26.64 -23.25 29.92
N SER A 41 26.21 -22.01 30.13
CA SER A 41 26.33 -21.33 31.42
C SER A 41 25.24 -21.85 32.37
N GLU A 42 25.62 -22.21 33.59
CA GLU A 42 24.73 -22.72 34.65
C GLU A 42 23.37 -22.01 34.62
N LEU A 43 22.32 -22.77 34.33
CA LEU A 43 20.94 -22.31 34.29
C LEU A 43 20.55 -21.74 35.67
N CYS A 44 20.83 -20.47 35.90
CA CYS A 44 20.24 -19.73 36.99
C CYS A 44 18.75 -19.62 36.69
N ALA A 45 17.92 -20.30 37.48
CA ALA A 45 16.45 -20.32 37.40
C ALA A 45 15.77 -18.93 37.56
N SER A 46 16.55 -17.85 37.56
CA SER A 46 16.13 -16.45 37.69
C SER A 46 16.20 -15.66 36.37
N ASN A 47 16.76 -16.21 35.30
CA ASN A 47 16.84 -15.53 33.99
C ASN A 47 15.63 -15.92 33.11
N LEU A 48 14.82 -14.91 32.73
CA LEU A 48 13.66 -15.07 31.83
C LEU A 48 14.05 -15.25 30.35
N ALA A 49 15.30 -14.98 29.98
CA ALA A 49 15.85 -15.17 28.64
C ALA A 49 17.16 -15.96 28.74
N VAL A 50 17.27 -17.04 27.94
CA VAL A 50 18.48 -17.86 27.85
C VAL A 50 19.29 -17.38 26.65
N PRO A 51 20.58 -17.03 26.82
CA PRO A 51 21.45 -16.71 25.71
C PRO A 51 21.58 -17.89 24.74
N VAL A 52 21.55 -17.60 23.44
CA VAL A 52 21.66 -18.60 22.39
C VAL A 52 22.93 -18.32 21.59
N THR A 53 23.74 -19.35 21.40
CA THR A 53 24.99 -19.34 20.62
C THR A 53 24.83 -20.17 19.35
N GLY A 54 25.85 -20.19 18.48
CA GLY A 54 25.82 -21.00 17.25
C GLY A 54 25.22 -20.32 16.02
N TRP A 55 24.69 -19.10 16.16
CA TRP A 55 24.37 -18.26 15.01
C TRP A 55 25.63 -17.99 14.17
N LYS A 56 25.61 -18.35 12.89
CA LYS A 56 26.60 -17.96 11.89
C LYS A 56 25.88 -17.44 10.65
N ILE A 57 26.40 -16.37 10.07
CA ILE A 57 25.95 -15.89 8.76
C ILE A 57 26.43 -16.91 7.72
N SER A 58 25.55 -17.33 6.81
CA SER A 58 25.95 -18.26 5.75
C SER A 58 27.01 -17.61 4.85
N GLN A 59 27.85 -18.41 4.20
CA GLN A 59 28.85 -17.85 3.27
C GLN A 59 28.17 -17.07 2.13
N LEU A 60 27.03 -17.55 1.65
CA LEU A 60 26.24 -16.88 0.62
C LEU A 60 25.75 -15.50 1.09
N ASP A 61 25.19 -15.43 2.30
CA ASP A 61 24.72 -14.17 2.89
C ASP A 61 25.88 -13.18 3.09
N ALA A 62 27.04 -13.65 3.56
CA ALA A 62 28.23 -12.82 3.71
C ALA A 62 28.69 -12.23 2.36
N GLU A 63 28.71 -13.04 1.30
CA GLU A 63 29.05 -12.59 -0.05
C GLU A 63 28.04 -11.55 -0.58
N ILE A 64 26.74 -11.75 -0.33
CA ILE A 64 25.68 -10.78 -0.72
C ILE A 64 25.81 -9.47 0.07
N ILE A 65 26.10 -9.55 1.37
CA ILE A 65 26.33 -8.38 2.23
C ILE A 65 27.52 -7.56 1.69
N ASP A 66 28.62 -8.21 1.33
CA ASP A 66 29.80 -7.53 0.78
C ASP A 66 29.51 -6.87 -0.57
N LEU A 67 28.74 -7.53 -1.44
CA LEU A 67 28.26 -6.94 -2.70
C LEU A 67 27.41 -5.69 -2.43
N CYS A 68 26.49 -5.75 -1.47
CA CYS A 68 25.65 -4.62 -1.06
C CYS A 68 26.49 -3.45 -0.54
N LYS A 69 27.47 -3.70 0.33
CA LYS A 69 28.38 -2.68 0.88
C LYS A 69 29.19 -1.99 -0.22
N HIS A 70 29.78 -2.76 -1.12
CA HIS A 70 30.57 -2.22 -2.23
C HIS A 70 29.69 -1.40 -3.19
N PHE A 71 28.51 -1.90 -3.53
CA PHE A 71 27.57 -1.18 -4.38
C PHE A 71 27.08 0.12 -3.74
N PHE A 72 26.69 0.09 -2.46
CA PHE A 72 26.22 1.27 -1.73
C PHE A 72 27.26 2.37 -1.71
N THR A 73 28.50 2.06 -1.31
CA THR A 73 29.59 3.04 -1.23
C THR A 73 29.92 3.63 -2.61
N LYS A 74 29.93 2.80 -3.66
CA LYS A 74 30.13 3.23 -5.05
C LYS A 74 29.02 4.18 -5.52
N LEU A 75 27.75 3.80 -5.33
CA LEU A 75 26.59 4.58 -5.77
C LEU A 75 26.47 5.89 -4.97
N GLN A 76 26.64 5.83 -3.65
CA GLN A 76 26.56 7.00 -2.78
C GLN A 76 27.65 8.01 -3.12
N GLY A 77 28.88 7.55 -3.42
CA GLY A 77 29.96 8.41 -3.88
C GLY A 77 29.64 9.14 -5.18
N LYS A 78 29.02 8.44 -6.14
CA LYS A 78 28.62 8.99 -7.45
C LYS A 78 27.45 9.99 -7.34
N LEU A 79 26.44 9.69 -6.52
CA LEU A 79 25.28 10.56 -6.34
C LEU A 79 25.59 11.89 -5.65
N LYS A 80 26.70 12.00 -4.91
CA LYS A 80 27.15 13.29 -4.34
C LYS A 80 27.52 14.32 -5.42
N ASN A 81 27.90 13.88 -6.63
CA ASN A 81 28.30 14.73 -7.76
C ASN A 81 27.46 14.44 -9.01
N PRO A 82 26.18 14.85 -9.03
CA PRO A 82 25.23 14.46 -10.09
C PRO A 82 25.58 15.05 -11.47
N THR A 83 26.38 16.12 -11.55
CA THR A 83 26.75 16.76 -12.83
C THR A 83 27.65 15.88 -13.71
N THR A 84 28.30 14.87 -13.15
CA THR A 84 29.18 13.93 -13.87
C THR A 84 28.62 12.52 -13.95
N PHE A 85 27.49 12.25 -13.30
CA PHE A 85 26.92 10.91 -13.18
C PHE A 85 25.67 10.82 -14.04
N ALA A 86 25.77 10.10 -15.16
CA ALA A 86 24.69 9.97 -16.13
C ALA A 86 23.73 8.81 -15.83
N LYS A 87 22.53 8.87 -16.40
CA LYS A 87 21.49 7.84 -16.26
C LYS A 87 21.96 6.48 -16.76
N GLU A 88 22.70 6.45 -17.87
CA GLU A 88 23.23 5.23 -18.46
C GLU A 88 24.26 4.57 -17.54
N GLU A 89 25.15 5.38 -16.96
CA GLU A 89 26.16 4.91 -16.00
C GLU A 89 25.50 4.32 -14.75
N PHE A 90 24.44 4.96 -14.24
CA PHE A 90 23.66 4.41 -13.12
C PHE A 90 23.06 3.04 -13.46
N LEU A 91 22.41 2.92 -14.62
CA LEU A 91 21.79 1.67 -15.04
C LEU A 91 22.81 0.55 -15.23
N GLU A 92 24.00 0.85 -15.75
CA GLU A 92 25.10 -0.11 -15.87
C GLU A 92 25.59 -0.59 -14.51
N ILE A 93 25.79 0.33 -13.55
CA ILE A 93 26.23 -0.01 -12.19
C ILE A 93 25.17 -0.86 -11.47
N LEU A 94 23.90 -0.50 -11.59
CA LEU A 94 22.79 -1.26 -11.00
C LEU A 94 22.65 -2.64 -11.64
N LYS A 95 22.68 -2.72 -12.97
CA LYS A 95 22.59 -3.99 -13.71
C LYS A 95 23.72 -4.94 -13.30
N SER A 96 24.96 -4.47 -13.29
CA SER A 96 26.12 -5.29 -12.90
C SER A 96 26.01 -5.81 -11.47
N PHE A 97 25.52 -4.98 -10.53
CA PHE A 97 25.28 -5.42 -9.16
C PHE A 97 24.22 -6.52 -9.09
N LEU A 98 23.07 -6.35 -9.74
CA LEU A 98 21.99 -7.33 -9.71
C LEU A 98 22.36 -8.64 -10.44
N GLU A 99 23.13 -8.56 -11.53
CA GLU A 99 23.68 -9.74 -12.22
C GLU A 99 24.59 -10.55 -11.29
N ASN A 100 25.52 -9.88 -10.57
CA ASN A 100 26.39 -10.55 -9.61
C ASN A 100 25.60 -11.24 -8.49
N VAL A 101 24.54 -10.59 -7.97
CA VAL A 101 23.65 -11.22 -6.97
C VAL A 101 22.92 -12.43 -7.58
N ASN A 102 22.42 -12.31 -8.80
CA ASN A 102 21.73 -13.40 -9.49
C ASN A 102 22.65 -14.61 -9.74
N GLU A 103 23.91 -14.38 -10.11
CA GLU A 103 24.92 -15.44 -10.28
C GLU A 103 25.16 -16.21 -8.98
N LYS A 104 25.19 -15.52 -7.83
CA LYS A 104 25.33 -16.14 -6.51
C LYS A 104 24.12 -16.98 -6.12
N LEU A 105 22.92 -16.53 -6.46
CA LEU A 105 21.66 -17.24 -6.16
C LEU A 105 21.33 -18.34 -7.19
N GLY A 106 21.96 -18.34 -8.36
CA GLY A 106 21.71 -19.32 -9.42
C GLY A 106 20.30 -19.24 -10.02
N LEU A 107 19.64 -18.08 -9.97
CA LEU A 107 18.28 -17.93 -10.46
C LEU A 107 18.24 -17.78 -11.99
N SER A 108 17.27 -18.44 -12.63
CA SER A 108 17.09 -18.38 -14.08
C SER A 108 16.35 -17.11 -14.51
N ILE A 109 16.98 -16.30 -15.37
CA ILE A 109 16.36 -15.13 -16.00
C ILE A 109 16.00 -15.49 -17.44
N ARG A 110 14.71 -15.41 -17.77
CA ARG A 110 14.18 -15.80 -19.10
C ARG A 110 14.23 -14.69 -20.15
N VAL A 111 14.88 -13.57 -19.83
CA VAL A 111 14.93 -12.36 -20.67
C VAL A 111 16.38 -12.10 -21.05
N ALA A 112 16.63 -11.78 -22.33
CA ALA A 112 17.95 -11.44 -22.81
C ALA A 112 18.47 -10.15 -22.17
N SER A 113 19.76 -10.09 -21.86
CA SER A 113 20.41 -8.93 -21.21
C SER A 113 20.45 -7.66 -22.06
N SER A 114 20.13 -7.77 -23.36
CA SER A 114 19.99 -6.67 -24.32
C SER A 114 18.60 -6.02 -24.31
N ASN A 115 17.62 -6.61 -23.60
CA ASN A 115 16.27 -6.06 -23.52
C ASN A 115 16.25 -4.82 -22.60
N SER A 116 15.57 -3.75 -23.01
CA SER A 116 15.42 -2.53 -22.19
C SER A 116 14.74 -2.79 -20.84
N GLY A 117 13.88 -3.81 -20.76
CA GLY A 117 13.23 -4.23 -19.50
C GLY A 117 14.07 -5.16 -18.63
N TYR A 118 15.31 -5.49 -19.02
CA TYR A 118 16.11 -6.49 -18.32
C TYR A 118 16.43 -6.10 -16.88
N THR A 119 16.83 -4.85 -16.63
CA THR A 119 17.11 -4.34 -15.28
C THR A 119 15.88 -4.40 -14.38
N LYS A 120 14.69 -4.12 -14.93
CA LYS A 120 13.43 -4.28 -14.20
C LYS A 120 13.23 -5.73 -13.75
N VAL A 121 13.37 -6.68 -14.66
CA VAL A 121 13.23 -8.12 -14.36
C VAL A 121 14.26 -8.58 -13.32
N LEU A 122 15.48 -8.05 -13.36
CA LEU A 122 16.48 -8.30 -12.33
C LEU A 122 16.01 -7.81 -10.94
N VAL A 123 15.51 -6.58 -10.84
CA VAL A 123 14.97 -6.05 -9.57
C VAL A 123 13.80 -6.91 -9.06
N GLU A 124 12.89 -7.34 -9.94
CA GLU A 124 11.78 -8.22 -9.57
C GLU A 124 12.24 -9.58 -9.03
N LYS A 125 13.39 -10.08 -9.47
CA LYS A 125 13.88 -11.43 -9.13
C LYS A 125 14.83 -11.45 -7.95
N VAL A 126 15.78 -10.51 -7.88
CA VAL A 126 16.84 -10.49 -6.87
C VAL A 126 16.85 -9.21 -6.03
N GLY A 127 15.91 -8.30 -6.24
CA GLY A 127 15.85 -7.04 -5.51
C GLY A 127 15.61 -7.20 -4.01
N PHE A 128 15.03 -8.33 -3.56
CA PHE A 128 14.86 -8.64 -2.14
C PHE A 128 16.19 -8.80 -1.39
N CYS A 129 17.31 -9.02 -2.10
CA CYS A 129 18.65 -9.06 -1.51
C CYS A 129 19.21 -7.67 -1.21
N MET A 130 18.58 -6.59 -1.72
CA MET A 130 18.98 -5.24 -1.38
C MET A 130 18.56 -4.94 0.06
N GLY A 131 19.55 -4.73 0.94
CA GLY A 131 19.28 -4.16 2.26
C GLY A 131 18.53 -2.82 2.16
N LYS A 132 17.82 -2.44 3.22
CA LYS A 132 16.94 -1.26 3.24
C LYS A 132 17.62 0.02 2.74
N ASP A 133 18.85 0.28 3.17
CA ASP A 133 19.59 1.48 2.76
C ASP A 133 20.02 1.42 1.28
N VAL A 134 20.36 0.22 0.78
CA VAL A 134 20.67 0.00 -0.64
C VAL A 134 19.45 0.28 -1.49
N ALA A 135 18.31 -0.29 -1.13
CA ALA A 135 17.06 -0.08 -1.85
C ALA A 135 16.63 1.39 -1.83
N ALA A 136 16.77 2.08 -0.69
CA ALA A 136 16.51 3.52 -0.57
C ALA A 136 17.44 4.37 -1.45
N LEU A 137 18.73 4.02 -1.53
CA LEU A 137 19.69 4.72 -2.39
C LEU A 137 19.43 4.49 -3.88
N VAL A 138 19.04 3.27 -4.26
CA VAL A 138 18.62 2.95 -5.63
C VAL A 138 17.35 3.73 -5.98
N LEU A 139 16.39 3.80 -5.07
CA LEU A 139 15.17 4.57 -5.26
C LEU A 139 15.45 6.07 -5.44
N GLU A 140 16.33 6.65 -4.62
CA GLU A 140 16.79 8.04 -4.77
C GLU A 140 17.37 8.28 -6.16
N ALA A 141 18.29 7.42 -6.61
CA ALA A 141 18.88 7.53 -7.95
C ALA A 141 17.81 7.42 -9.05
N CYS A 142 16.87 6.46 -8.93
CA CYS A 142 15.79 6.31 -9.89
C CYS A 142 14.89 7.55 -9.97
N ILE A 143 14.62 8.22 -8.84
CA ILE A 143 13.85 9.49 -8.84
C ILE A 143 14.66 10.61 -9.48
N VAL A 144 15.94 10.77 -9.12
CA VAL A 144 16.84 11.80 -9.68
C VAL A 144 16.99 11.67 -11.19
N PHE A 145 17.10 10.45 -11.71
CA PHE A 145 17.22 10.16 -13.14
C PHE A 145 15.89 9.90 -13.85
N GLU A 146 14.77 10.12 -13.16
CA GLU A 146 13.41 9.95 -13.70
C GLU A 146 13.19 8.56 -14.34
N ILE A 147 13.70 7.50 -13.70
CA ILE A 147 13.56 6.10 -14.12
C ILE A 147 12.34 5.49 -13.45
N TRP A 148 11.18 6.01 -13.84
CA TRP A 148 9.91 5.74 -13.17
C TRP A 148 9.46 4.29 -13.19
N GLU A 149 9.82 3.53 -14.23
CA GLU A 149 9.51 2.09 -14.30
C GLU A 149 10.20 1.31 -13.18
N LEU A 150 11.43 1.67 -12.81
CA LEU A 150 12.13 1.05 -11.68
C LEU A 150 11.56 1.52 -10.35
N VAL A 151 11.14 2.79 -10.24
CA VAL A 151 10.43 3.29 -9.05
C VAL A 151 9.15 2.49 -8.81
N GLU A 152 8.34 2.27 -9.86
CA GLU A 152 7.13 1.46 -9.79
C GLU A 152 7.43 0.03 -9.32
N THR A 153 8.47 -0.60 -9.85
CA THR A 153 8.88 -1.95 -9.45
C THR A 153 9.34 -2.01 -8.00
N LEU A 154 10.18 -1.06 -7.55
CA LEU A 154 10.66 -1.01 -6.16
C LEU A 154 9.49 -0.88 -5.17
N ILE A 155 8.50 -0.03 -5.49
CA ILE A 155 7.30 0.15 -4.66
C ILE A 155 6.42 -1.10 -4.73
N SER A 156 6.13 -1.62 -5.93
CA SER A 156 5.18 -2.73 -6.12
C SER A 156 5.63 -4.05 -5.52
N TYR A 157 6.95 -4.25 -5.37
CA TYR A 157 7.53 -5.43 -4.72
C TYR A 157 7.84 -5.19 -3.23
N GLY A 158 7.45 -4.04 -2.67
CA GLY A 158 7.67 -3.73 -1.26
C GLY A 158 9.16 -3.63 -0.87
N LEU A 159 10.04 -3.37 -1.84
CA LEU A 159 11.49 -3.32 -1.62
C LEU A 159 11.91 -2.07 -0.85
N VAL A 160 11.06 -1.03 -0.86
CA VAL A 160 11.26 0.18 -0.07
C VAL A 160 10.07 0.41 0.83
N VAL A 161 10.33 0.30 2.13
CA VAL A 161 9.40 0.65 3.21
C VAL A 161 9.46 2.16 3.41
N ASN A 162 8.33 2.86 3.54
CA ASN A 162 8.27 4.33 3.62
C ASN A 162 9.11 4.88 4.80
N SER A 163 9.20 4.14 5.90
CA SER A 163 10.04 4.45 7.06
C SER A 163 11.52 4.60 6.70
N CYS A 164 11.98 3.94 5.63
CA CYS A 164 13.35 3.99 5.14
C CYS A 164 13.57 5.18 4.18
N TYR A 165 12.49 5.77 3.66
CA TYR A 165 12.57 6.84 2.68
C TYR A 165 11.38 7.83 2.79
N PRO A 166 11.30 8.62 3.88
CA PRO A 166 10.15 9.49 4.16
C PRO A 166 9.98 10.62 3.12
N SER A 167 11.01 10.93 2.34
CA SER A 167 10.93 11.90 1.25
C SER A 167 10.26 11.37 -0.02
N LEU A 168 9.86 10.08 -0.08
CA LEU A 168 9.24 9.48 -1.25
C LEU A 168 8.01 10.26 -1.72
N VAL A 169 7.03 10.36 -0.82
CA VAL A 169 5.74 10.98 -1.12
C VAL A 169 5.89 12.45 -1.51
N PRO A 170 6.63 13.29 -0.76
CA PRO A 170 6.91 14.66 -1.18
C PRO A 170 7.51 14.77 -2.59
N LYS A 171 8.46 13.89 -2.95
CA LYS A 171 9.07 13.90 -4.29
C LYS A 171 8.10 13.46 -5.38
N LEU A 172 7.31 12.40 -5.15
CA LEU A 172 6.30 11.94 -6.11
C LEU A 172 5.20 12.99 -6.33
N VAL A 173 4.79 13.70 -5.27
CA VAL A 173 3.86 14.84 -5.38
C VAL A 173 4.49 15.97 -6.20
N ALA A 174 5.76 16.31 -5.94
CA ALA A 174 6.47 17.36 -6.68
C ALA A 174 6.67 17.01 -8.17
N SER A 175 6.89 15.73 -8.48
CA SER A 175 7.01 15.20 -9.85
C SER A 175 5.66 14.86 -10.49
N GLU A 176 4.54 15.18 -9.83
CA GLU A 176 3.17 14.94 -10.34
C GLU A 176 2.93 13.47 -10.75
N ARG A 177 3.45 12.50 -9.97
CA ARG A 177 3.36 11.06 -10.25
C ARG A 177 2.20 10.39 -9.52
N SER A 178 0.98 10.68 -9.96
CA SER A 178 -0.26 10.14 -9.37
C SER A 178 -0.34 8.61 -9.40
N ASP A 179 0.13 8.01 -10.49
CA ASP A 179 0.22 6.56 -10.68
C ASP A 179 1.08 5.92 -9.59
N LEU A 180 2.29 6.46 -9.37
CA LEU A 180 3.21 5.95 -8.36
C LEU A 180 2.70 6.20 -6.93
N LEU A 181 2.02 7.33 -6.68
CA LEU A 181 1.35 7.56 -5.39
C LEU A 181 0.26 6.52 -5.11
N CYS A 182 -0.49 6.09 -6.14
CA CYS A 182 -1.43 4.99 -5.99
C CYS A 182 -0.71 3.68 -5.66
N HIS A 183 0.44 3.40 -6.27
CA HIS A 183 1.26 2.23 -5.89
C HIS A 183 1.77 2.32 -4.45
N CYS A 184 2.18 3.49 -3.97
CA CYS A 184 2.54 3.69 -2.56
C CYS A 184 1.37 3.35 -1.63
N ILE A 185 0.16 3.83 -1.92
CA ILE A 185 -1.03 3.53 -1.10
C ILE A 185 -1.34 2.03 -1.09
N LYS A 186 -1.21 1.36 -2.25
CA LYS A 186 -1.50 -0.07 -2.36
C LYS A 186 -0.57 -0.95 -1.52
N GLN A 187 0.67 -0.50 -1.34
CA GLN A 187 1.74 -1.31 -0.75
C GLN A 187 2.13 -0.88 0.66
N ALA A 188 1.91 0.38 1.02
CA ALA A 188 2.44 0.91 2.27
C ALA A 188 1.61 0.46 3.46
N SER A 189 2.26 -0.29 4.35
CA SER A 189 1.80 -0.56 5.72
C SER A 189 2.21 0.53 6.71
N ASP A 190 3.00 1.52 6.27
CA ASP A 190 3.72 2.44 7.13
C ASP A 190 3.68 3.91 6.64
N LEU A 191 2.61 4.30 5.93
CA LEU A 191 2.35 5.72 5.64
C LEU A 191 1.97 6.44 6.93
N GLY A 192 2.76 7.46 7.29
CA GLY A 192 2.47 8.34 8.42
C GLY A 192 1.48 9.44 8.06
N SER A 193 1.06 10.20 9.08
CA SER A 193 0.02 11.23 8.89
C SER A 193 0.49 12.39 8.02
N SER A 194 1.79 12.69 7.97
CA SER A 194 2.37 13.69 7.08
C SER A 194 2.29 13.27 5.62
N GLU A 195 2.60 12.02 5.32
CA GLU A 195 2.58 11.46 3.97
C GLU A 195 1.14 11.35 3.47
N LEU A 196 0.24 10.82 4.30
CA LEU A 196 -1.19 10.77 3.97
C LEU A 196 -1.78 12.15 3.73
N LEU A 197 -1.41 13.15 4.55
CA LEU A 197 -1.83 14.52 4.33
C LEU A 197 -1.36 15.06 2.98
N ALA A 198 -0.11 14.80 2.60
CA ALA A 198 0.44 15.25 1.31
C ALA A 198 -0.31 14.61 0.12
N ILE A 199 -0.57 13.30 0.20
CA ILE A 199 -1.35 12.55 -0.81
C ILE A 199 -2.78 13.09 -0.91
N LEU A 200 -3.47 13.23 0.23
CA LEU A 200 -4.83 13.76 0.29
C LEU A 200 -4.91 15.16 -0.30
N LYS A 201 -4.01 16.05 0.09
CA LYS A 201 -3.96 17.41 -0.45
C LYS A 201 -3.76 17.40 -1.96
N TYR A 202 -2.86 16.55 -2.46
CA TYR A 202 -2.61 16.44 -3.88
C TYR A 202 -3.84 15.95 -4.66
N PHE A 203 -4.53 14.90 -4.19
CA PHE A 203 -5.74 14.40 -4.85
C PHE A 203 -6.96 15.31 -4.68
N LEU A 204 -7.13 15.98 -3.54
CA LEU A 204 -8.29 16.84 -3.25
C LEU A 204 -8.14 18.26 -3.82
N SER A 205 -6.90 18.70 -4.07
CA SER A 205 -6.62 20.01 -4.66
C SER A 205 -6.83 20.00 -6.15
N PHE A 206 -8.05 20.35 -6.58
CA PHE A 206 -8.32 20.63 -7.98
C PHE A 206 -7.50 21.85 -8.44
N SER A 207 -6.52 21.61 -9.31
CA SER A 207 -5.85 22.64 -10.11
C SER A 207 -6.18 22.42 -11.59
N LYS A 208 -6.45 23.50 -12.34
CA LYS A 208 -6.67 23.40 -13.81
C LYS A 208 -5.44 22.84 -14.55
N LYS A 209 -4.25 22.86 -13.92
CA LYS A 209 -3.01 22.28 -14.43
C LYS A 209 -2.96 20.75 -14.23
N ALA A 210 -3.61 20.23 -13.18
CA ALA A 210 -3.76 18.79 -12.94
C ALA A 210 -4.74 18.10 -13.92
N ALA A 211 -5.57 18.88 -14.65
CA ALA A 211 -6.43 18.33 -15.70
C ALA A 211 -5.65 17.95 -16.98
N SER A 212 -4.42 18.45 -17.14
CA SER A 212 -3.48 18.05 -18.21
C SER A 212 -2.41 17.05 -17.73
N ASP A 213 -2.52 16.55 -16.50
CA ASP A 213 -1.57 15.58 -15.96
C ASP A 213 -1.84 14.19 -16.54
N ASN A 214 -0.88 13.71 -17.34
CA ASN A 214 -0.94 12.42 -18.03
C ASN A 214 -1.03 11.24 -17.04
N THR A 215 -0.57 11.40 -15.80
CA THR A 215 -0.50 10.29 -14.84
C THR A 215 -1.84 9.95 -14.18
N MET A 216 -2.67 10.95 -13.85
CA MET A 216 -4.05 10.71 -13.38
C MET A 216 -4.92 10.11 -14.50
N LEU A 217 -4.66 10.52 -15.75
CA LEU A 217 -5.30 9.90 -16.92
C LEU A 217 -4.92 8.42 -17.06
N ASN A 218 -3.67 8.05 -16.75
CA ASN A 218 -3.28 6.63 -16.74
C ASN A 218 -4.08 5.82 -15.72
N VAL A 219 -4.28 6.36 -14.50
CA VAL A 219 -5.13 5.71 -13.48
C VAL A 219 -6.55 5.55 -14.00
N ARG A 220 -7.12 6.61 -14.60
CA ARG A 220 -8.46 6.55 -15.20
C ARG A 220 -8.55 5.50 -16.31
N ASN A 221 -7.58 5.47 -17.22
CA ASN A 221 -7.52 4.52 -18.33
C ASN A 221 -7.40 3.08 -17.83
N GLU A 222 -6.68 2.84 -16.72
CA GLU A 222 -6.61 1.51 -16.11
C GLU A 222 -7.97 1.09 -15.52
N TRP A 223 -8.65 1.97 -14.78
CA TRP A 223 -10.01 1.70 -14.31
C TRP A 223 -10.99 1.43 -15.47
N GLU A 224 -10.89 2.19 -16.55
CA GLU A 224 -11.70 1.99 -17.75
C GLU A 224 -11.44 0.64 -18.41
N LYS A 225 -10.16 0.25 -18.58
CA LYS A 225 -9.79 -1.07 -19.11
C LYS A 225 -10.36 -2.20 -18.26
N GLN A 226 -10.26 -2.09 -16.94
CA GLN A 226 -10.78 -3.09 -16.00
C GLN A 226 -12.31 -3.18 -16.07
N ALA A 227 -13.01 -2.04 -16.17
CA ALA A 227 -14.46 -2.01 -16.33
C ALA A 227 -14.91 -2.64 -17.66
N LEU A 228 -14.26 -2.30 -18.78
CA LEU A 228 -14.55 -2.89 -20.09
C LEU A 228 -14.29 -4.39 -20.11
N PHE A 229 -13.16 -4.83 -19.55
CA PHE A 229 -12.83 -6.25 -19.45
C PHE A 229 -13.83 -7.03 -18.59
N ALA A 230 -14.33 -6.43 -17.50
CA ALA A 230 -15.40 -7.03 -16.71
C ALA A 230 -16.71 -7.15 -17.50
N MET A 231 -17.06 -6.15 -18.32
CA MET A 231 -18.22 -6.24 -19.21
C MET A 231 -18.09 -7.37 -20.23
N GLU A 232 -16.91 -7.52 -20.84
CA GLU A 232 -16.63 -8.64 -21.75
C GLU A 232 -16.86 -9.99 -21.04
N LYS A 233 -16.31 -10.15 -19.84
CA LYS A 233 -16.51 -11.36 -19.01
C LYS A 233 -17.97 -11.59 -18.64
N ALA A 234 -18.72 -10.53 -18.32
CA ALA A 234 -20.15 -10.64 -17.98
C ALA A 234 -21.02 -11.12 -19.15
N THR A 235 -20.56 -10.92 -20.39
CA THR A 235 -21.25 -11.37 -21.62
C THR A 235 -20.78 -12.72 -22.14
N ASP A 236 -19.76 -13.31 -21.51
CA ASP A 236 -19.19 -14.59 -21.91
C ASP A 236 -20.14 -15.75 -21.59
N LYS A 237 -20.68 -16.37 -22.65
CA LYS A 237 -21.63 -17.49 -22.56
C LYS A 237 -20.95 -18.82 -22.24
N THR A 238 -19.62 -18.88 -22.23
CA THR A 238 -18.86 -20.11 -21.94
C THR A 238 -18.65 -20.34 -20.44
N LEU A 239 -18.91 -19.33 -19.61
CA LEU A 239 -18.77 -19.42 -18.17
C LEU A 239 -19.85 -20.30 -17.54
N SER A 240 -19.50 -20.95 -16.42
CA SER A 240 -20.50 -21.59 -15.55
C SER A 240 -21.51 -20.56 -15.02
N VAL A 241 -22.65 -21.03 -14.53
CA VAL A 241 -23.70 -20.14 -13.99
C VAL A 241 -23.15 -19.26 -12.86
N GLU A 242 -22.40 -19.85 -11.92
CA GLU A 242 -21.76 -19.12 -10.81
C GLU A 242 -20.76 -18.07 -11.31
N ASN A 243 -19.89 -18.44 -12.25
CA ASN A 243 -18.91 -17.52 -12.82
C ASN A 243 -19.57 -16.39 -13.62
N SER A 244 -20.68 -16.68 -14.31
CA SER A 244 -21.46 -15.68 -15.03
C SER A 244 -22.11 -14.67 -14.06
N ILE A 245 -22.63 -15.13 -12.92
CA ILE A 245 -23.16 -14.23 -11.87
C ILE A 245 -22.04 -13.35 -11.33
N LEU A 246 -20.91 -13.96 -10.93
CA LEU A 246 -19.76 -13.22 -10.40
C LEU A 246 -19.21 -12.19 -11.39
N ALA A 247 -19.13 -12.52 -12.68
CA ALA A 247 -18.68 -11.60 -13.72
C ALA A 247 -19.65 -10.41 -13.89
N LYS A 248 -20.96 -10.64 -13.80
CA LYS A 248 -21.97 -9.56 -13.85
C LYS A 248 -21.90 -8.66 -12.63
N GLU A 249 -21.73 -9.23 -11.43
CA GLU A 249 -21.54 -8.47 -10.20
C GLU A 249 -20.27 -7.60 -10.27
N ALA A 250 -19.15 -8.17 -10.74
CA ALA A 250 -17.90 -7.43 -10.94
C ALA A 250 -18.04 -6.31 -11.98
N ALA A 251 -18.75 -6.56 -13.08
CA ALA A 251 -19.01 -5.53 -14.08
C ALA A 251 -19.84 -4.38 -13.50
N VAL A 252 -20.90 -4.67 -12.74
CA VAL A 252 -21.70 -3.63 -12.06
C VAL A 252 -20.84 -2.86 -11.06
N LEU A 253 -20.06 -3.55 -10.24
CA LEU A 253 -19.18 -2.92 -9.24
C LEU A 253 -18.18 -1.96 -9.89
N LEU A 254 -17.46 -2.40 -10.92
CA LEU A 254 -16.47 -1.57 -11.60
C LEU A 254 -17.09 -0.41 -12.37
N MET A 255 -18.27 -0.60 -12.97
CA MET A 255 -19.00 0.50 -13.61
C MET A 255 -19.47 1.54 -12.58
N VAL A 256 -19.97 1.09 -11.42
CA VAL A 256 -20.36 1.96 -10.31
C VAL A 256 -19.16 2.78 -9.82
N ALA A 257 -18.00 2.14 -9.69
CA ALA A 257 -16.74 2.78 -9.30
C ALA A 257 -16.17 3.71 -10.38
N TYR A 258 -16.29 3.40 -11.67
CA TYR A 258 -15.72 4.23 -12.72
C TYR A 258 -16.58 5.48 -13.03
N ASP A 259 -17.89 5.27 -13.14
CA ASP A 259 -18.81 6.26 -13.67
C ASP A 259 -19.02 7.47 -12.72
N ASN A 260 -19.06 8.68 -13.27
CA ASN A 260 -19.25 9.96 -12.55
C ASN A 260 -18.19 10.32 -11.49
N PHE A 261 -17.06 9.60 -11.48
CA PHE A 261 -15.86 9.97 -10.72
C PHE A 261 -14.80 10.63 -11.63
N SER A 262 -14.15 11.67 -11.12
CA SER A 262 -13.01 12.30 -11.78
C SER A 262 -11.75 11.44 -11.63
N SER A 263 -10.71 11.69 -12.44
CA SER A 263 -9.45 10.96 -12.31
C SER A 263 -8.80 11.08 -10.92
N GLN A 264 -8.94 12.25 -10.27
CA GLN A 264 -8.50 12.44 -8.88
C GLN A 264 -9.28 11.56 -7.91
N GLU A 265 -10.60 11.49 -8.08
CA GLU A 265 -11.45 10.68 -7.21
C GLU A 265 -11.14 9.18 -7.39
N LEU A 266 -10.85 8.73 -8.61
CA LEU A 266 -10.38 7.35 -8.85
C LEU A 266 -9.06 7.04 -8.12
N CYS A 267 -8.19 8.03 -7.90
CA CYS A 267 -6.99 7.85 -7.08
C CYS A 267 -7.33 7.72 -5.59
N LEU A 268 -8.34 8.47 -5.10
CA LEU A 268 -8.83 8.37 -3.72
C LEU A 268 -9.45 6.99 -3.40
N HIS A 269 -9.88 6.23 -4.41
CA HIS A 269 -10.41 4.87 -4.21
C HIS A 269 -9.39 3.98 -3.53
N TYR A 270 -8.14 4.04 -3.98
CA TYR A 270 -7.05 3.25 -3.39
C TYR A 270 -6.83 3.59 -1.92
N LEU A 271 -6.95 4.87 -1.57
CA LEU A 271 -6.77 5.33 -0.20
C LEU A 271 -7.90 4.84 0.70
N LEU A 272 -9.15 4.96 0.24
CA LEU A 272 -10.32 4.60 1.02
C LEU A 272 -10.47 3.08 1.20
N ALA A 273 -10.11 2.31 0.18
CA ALA A 273 -10.15 0.84 0.20
C ALA A 273 -8.92 0.20 0.86
N SER A 274 -7.90 0.99 1.24
CA SER A 274 -6.69 0.45 1.85
C SER A 274 -6.95 -0.02 3.29
N VAL A 275 -6.69 -1.31 3.53
CA VAL A 275 -6.81 -1.93 4.86
C VAL A 275 -5.63 -1.61 5.79
N ASN A 276 -4.57 -1.02 5.26
CA ASN A 276 -3.31 -0.80 5.96
C ASN A 276 -3.25 0.55 6.69
N ILE A 277 -4.28 1.38 6.57
CA ILE A 277 -4.29 2.75 7.11
C ILE A 277 -5.11 2.77 8.40
N ASP A 278 -4.43 3.10 9.50
CA ASP A 278 -5.05 3.25 10.81
C ASP A 278 -5.88 4.55 10.93
N ASP A 279 -6.99 4.46 11.67
CA ASP A 279 -7.96 5.54 11.84
C ASP A 279 -7.37 6.77 12.55
N VAL A 280 -6.41 6.59 13.47
CA VAL A 280 -5.74 7.72 14.16
C VAL A 280 -4.89 8.51 13.18
N VAL A 281 -4.14 7.80 12.32
CA VAL A 281 -3.29 8.41 11.29
C VAL A 281 -4.15 9.16 10.26
N LEU A 282 -5.26 8.52 9.84
CA LEU A 282 -6.19 9.09 8.87
C LEU A 282 -6.94 10.31 9.43
N SER A 283 -7.43 10.24 10.68
CA SER A 283 -8.08 11.35 11.37
C SER A 283 -7.15 12.56 11.55
N SER A 284 -5.89 12.30 11.95
CA SER A 284 -4.84 13.33 12.02
C SER A 284 -4.63 14.01 10.67
N ALA A 285 -4.61 13.26 9.57
CA ALA A 285 -4.49 13.82 8.22
C ALA A 285 -5.73 14.65 7.83
N PHE A 286 -6.94 14.14 8.07
CA PHE A 286 -8.18 14.88 7.76
C PHE A 286 -8.29 16.21 8.50
N SER A 287 -7.92 16.26 9.78
CA SER A 287 -7.97 17.48 10.60
C SER A 287 -7.10 18.63 10.06
N LYS A 288 -6.13 18.32 9.18
CA LYS A 288 -5.18 19.29 8.60
C LYS A 288 -5.53 19.72 7.17
N LEU A 289 -6.67 19.26 6.64
CA LEU A 289 -7.20 19.71 5.36
C LEU A 289 -7.81 21.11 5.49
N ASN A 290 -7.63 21.94 4.47
CA ASN A 290 -8.31 23.23 4.41
C ASN A 290 -9.78 23.08 4.01
N GLY A 291 -10.57 24.16 4.12
CA GLY A 291 -12.01 24.10 3.86
C GLY A 291 -12.38 23.64 2.44
N LYS A 292 -11.58 23.97 1.42
CA LYS A 292 -11.82 23.52 0.03
C LYS A 292 -11.55 22.04 -0.13
N GLU A 293 -10.41 21.57 0.39
CA GLU A 293 -10.02 20.15 0.39
C GLU A 293 -11.04 19.30 1.15
N MET A 294 -11.44 19.75 2.34
CA MET A 294 -12.45 19.10 3.18
C MET A 294 -13.80 19.00 2.46
N LYS A 295 -14.24 20.09 1.81
CA LYS A 295 -15.48 20.11 1.04
C LYS A 295 -15.44 19.12 -0.13
N SER A 296 -14.31 19.02 -0.82
CA SER A 296 -14.10 18.03 -1.88
C SER A 296 -14.17 16.59 -1.34
N LEU A 297 -13.57 16.32 -0.19
CA LEU A 297 -13.59 15.00 0.45
C LEU A 297 -15.01 14.59 0.84
N ILE A 298 -15.75 15.48 1.52
CA ILE A 298 -17.15 15.23 1.90
C ILE A 298 -18.00 14.95 0.66
N ARG A 299 -17.82 15.72 -0.42
CA ARG A 299 -18.54 15.50 -1.68
C ARG A 299 -18.22 14.13 -2.28
N TYR A 300 -16.94 13.74 -2.30
CA TYR A 300 -16.50 12.44 -2.79
C TYR A 300 -17.12 11.29 -1.98
N LEU A 301 -17.10 11.36 -0.65
CA LEU A 301 -17.75 10.38 0.23
C LEU A 301 -19.27 10.32 -0.01
N GLY A 302 -19.91 11.49 -0.16
CA GLY A 302 -21.33 11.58 -0.48
C GLY A 302 -21.70 10.96 -1.84
N LYS A 303 -20.82 11.02 -2.85
CA LYS A 303 -21.02 10.31 -4.13
C LYS A 303 -21.07 8.80 -3.92
N TRP A 304 -20.16 8.26 -3.11
CA TRP A 304 -20.14 6.83 -2.79
C TRP A 304 -21.41 6.39 -2.07
N LEU A 305 -21.87 7.15 -1.07
CA LEU A 305 -23.12 6.83 -0.37
C LEU A 305 -24.32 6.79 -1.33
N LYS A 306 -24.44 7.78 -2.23
CA LYS A 306 -25.50 7.80 -3.25
C LYS A 306 -25.41 6.62 -4.22
N LYS A 307 -24.19 6.18 -4.56
CA LYS A 307 -23.96 5.00 -5.40
C LYS A 307 -24.43 3.73 -4.69
N TYR A 308 -24.12 3.58 -3.40
CA TYR A 308 -24.55 2.44 -2.60
C TYR A 308 -26.06 2.39 -2.34
N GLU A 309 -26.68 3.54 -2.12
CA GLU A 309 -28.14 3.64 -2.04
C GLU A 309 -28.81 3.23 -3.37
N ARG A 310 -28.26 3.68 -4.50
CA ARG A 310 -28.83 3.40 -5.83
C ARG A 310 -28.54 1.99 -6.35
N PHE A 311 -27.40 1.42 -6.00
CA PHE A 311 -26.91 0.14 -6.48
C PHE A 311 -26.50 -0.76 -5.31
N PRO A 312 -27.45 -1.24 -4.49
CA PRO A 312 -27.15 -2.09 -3.32
C PRO A 312 -26.46 -3.40 -3.69
N GLN A 313 -26.59 -3.86 -4.94
CA GLN A 313 -25.93 -5.04 -5.49
C GLN A 313 -24.43 -4.84 -5.80
N ALA A 314 -23.92 -3.60 -5.76
CA ALA A 314 -22.52 -3.30 -6.05
C ALA A 314 -21.61 -3.66 -4.87
N VAL A 315 -21.60 -4.94 -4.49
CA VAL A 315 -20.82 -5.46 -3.36
C VAL A 315 -19.39 -5.77 -3.82
N PRO A 316 -18.36 -5.43 -3.01
CA PRO A 316 -16.97 -5.80 -3.28
C PRO A 316 -16.82 -7.29 -3.59
N CYS A 317 -16.21 -7.61 -4.74
CA CYS A 317 -16.10 -8.99 -5.25
C CYS A 317 -14.64 -9.42 -5.42
N GLN A 318 -13.92 -9.63 -4.31
CA GLN A 318 -12.50 -10.03 -4.34
C GLN A 318 -12.24 -11.32 -5.15
N LYS A 319 -13.20 -12.26 -5.17
CA LYS A 319 -13.10 -13.48 -5.98
C LYS A 319 -12.93 -13.19 -7.48
N ALA A 320 -13.50 -12.09 -7.97
CA ALA A 320 -13.37 -11.68 -9.37
C ALA A 320 -11.94 -11.25 -9.73
N SER A 321 -11.20 -10.69 -8.77
CA SER A 321 -9.77 -10.38 -8.93
C SER A 321 -8.96 -11.65 -9.19
N THR A 322 -9.17 -12.70 -8.38
CA THR A 322 -8.44 -13.96 -8.52
C THR A 322 -8.87 -14.80 -9.73
N LEU A 323 -10.17 -14.86 -10.02
CA LEU A 323 -10.71 -15.75 -11.06
C LEU A 323 -10.63 -15.15 -12.46
N PHE A 324 -10.84 -13.83 -12.57
CA PHE A 324 -10.89 -13.15 -13.87
C PHE A 324 -9.74 -12.18 -14.09
N GLY A 325 -8.88 -11.94 -13.10
CA GLY A 325 -7.80 -10.96 -13.20
C GLY A 325 -8.28 -9.52 -13.04
N LEU A 326 -9.49 -9.30 -12.52
CA LEU A 326 -10.12 -7.99 -12.35
C LEU A 326 -9.61 -7.27 -11.09
N LYS A 327 -8.32 -6.89 -11.10
CA LYS A 327 -7.60 -6.35 -9.94
C LYS A 327 -8.24 -5.09 -9.35
N ALA A 328 -8.95 -4.30 -10.16
CA ALA A 328 -9.63 -3.10 -9.67
C ALA A 328 -10.75 -3.41 -8.66
N CYS A 329 -11.31 -4.63 -8.65
CA CYS A 329 -12.36 -5.01 -7.71
C CYS A 329 -11.89 -4.97 -6.25
N ASP A 330 -10.59 -5.20 -6.00
CA ASP A 330 -10.00 -5.16 -4.67
C ASP A 330 -9.87 -3.73 -4.12
N TRP A 331 -9.97 -2.73 -5.00
CA TRP A 331 -9.76 -1.32 -4.69
C TRP A 331 -11.02 -0.47 -4.79
N VAL A 332 -12.19 -1.12 -4.83
CA VAL A 332 -13.48 -0.43 -4.72
C VAL A 332 -13.80 -0.24 -3.23
N PRO A 333 -13.89 1.01 -2.73
CA PRO A 333 -14.14 1.28 -1.32
C PRO A 333 -15.48 0.69 -0.88
N LYS A 334 -15.51 -0.06 0.23
CA LYS A 334 -16.76 -0.65 0.71
C LYS A 334 -17.66 0.42 1.34
N LEU A 335 -18.96 0.14 1.48
CA LEU A 335 -19.86 1.01 2.23
C LEU A 335 -19.36 1.27 3.66
N GLU A 336 -18.79 0.24 4.30
CA GLU A 336 -18.14 0.35 5.62
C GLU A 336 -16.98 1.35 5.61
N ASP A 337 -16.09 1.29 4.62
CA ASP A 337 -14.96 2.22 4.49
C ASP A 337 -15.42 3.67 4.31
N VAL A 338 -16.47 3.85 3.51
CA VAL A 338 -17.06 5.17 3.24
C VAL A 338 -17.72 5.74 4.50
N ALA A 339 -18.51 4.93 5.21
CA ALA A 339 -19.17 5.32 6.45
C ALA A 339 -18.16 5.62 7.57
N ARG A 340 -17.13 4.76 7.71
CA ARG A 340 -16.00 4.97 8.64
C ARG A 340 -15.29 6.29 8.36
N CYS A 341 -14.86 6.52 7.12
CA CYS A 341 -14.17 7.75 6.74
C CYS A 341 -15.03 9.00 6.96
N LEU A 342 -16.32 8.93 6.63
CA LEU A 342 -17.25 10.04 6.89
C LEU A 342 -17.39 10.29 8.40
N GLY A 343 -17.50 9.25 9.21
CA GLY A 343 -17.53 9.34 10.67
C GLY A 343 -16.30 10.07 11.23
N LEU A 344 -15.09 9.68 10.79
CA LEU A 344 -13.83 10.34 11.18
C LEU A 344 -13.80 11.82 10.80
N VAL A 345 -14.28 12.15 9.59
CA VAL A 345 -14.37 13.55 9.12
C VAL A 345 -15.31 14.36 10.01
N LEU A 346 -16.50 13.82 10.31
CA LEU A 346 -17.51 14.51 11.11
C LEU A 346 -17.07 14.70 12.56
N ASP A 347 -16.51 13.67 13.18
CA ASP A 347 -16.07 13.69 14.57
C ASP A 347 -14.90 14.68 14.78
N GLY A 348 -13.84 14.53 13.98
CA GLY A 348 -12.62 15.35 14.11
C GLY A 348 -12.81 16.82 13.71
N ASN A 349 -13.84 17.16 12.92
CA ASN A 349 -14.01 18.50 12.35
C ASN A 349 -15.38 19.14 12.67
N PHE A 350 -16.13 18.57 13.61
CA PHE A 350 -17.52 18.97 13.91
C PHE A 350 -17.70 20.49 14.01
N SER A 351 -16.90 21.14 14.87
CA SER A 351 -17.02 22.58 15.11
C SER A 351 -16.82 23.40 13.83
N ALA A 352 -15.85 23.04 12.99
CA ALA A 352 -15.60 23.75 11.73
C ALA A 352 -16.74 23.53 10.73
N LEU A 353 -17.26 22.30 10.63
CA LEU A 353 -18.34 21.97 9.70
C LEU A 353 -19.66 22.66 10.07
N VAL A 354 -19.98 22.76 11.36
CA VAL A 354 -21.20 23.44 11.84
C VAL A 354 -21.10 24.95 11.63
N LEU A 355 -19.95 25.56 11.93
CA LEU A 355 -19.79 27.02 11.89
C LEU A 355 -19.68 27.60 10.48
N HIS A 356 -19.37 26.78 9.47
CA HIS A 356 -19.18 27.23 8.09
C HIS A 356 -20.34 26.78 7.19
N PRO A 357 -21.25 27.70 6.78
CA PRO A 357 -22.39 27.38 5.93
C PRO A 357 -22.04 26.73 4.59
N GLY A 358 -20.80 26.93 4.13
CA GLY A 358 -20.28 26.32 2.92
C GLY A 358 -20.26 24.78 2.91
N PHE A 359 -20.48 24.11 4.04
CA PHE A 359 -20.60 22.64 4.11
C PHE A 359 -22.04 22.14 4.26
N HIS A 360 -22.98 23.01 4.62
CA HIS A 360 -24.33 22.58 5.04
C HIS A 360 -25.12 21.93 3.91
N GLU A 361 -25.02 22.44 2.69
CA GLU A 361 -25.69 21.86 1.53
C GLU A 361 -25.23 20.42 1.26
N GLU A 362 -23.92 20.18 1.24
CA GLU A 362 -23.37 18.84 1.09
C GLU A 362 -23.77 17.91 2.24
N LEU A 363 -23.76 18.38 3.49
CA LEU A 363 -24.11 17.58 4.66
C LEU A 363 -25.60 17.21 4.69
N ILE A 364 -26.50 18.15 4.37
CA ILE A 364 -27.95 17.88 4.26
C ILE A 364 -28.22 16.84 3.16
N SER A 365 -27.53 16.96 2.02
CA SER A 365 -27.67 15.97 0.95
C SER A 365 -27.14 14.58 1.35
N ILE A 366 -26.18 14.49 2.26
CA ILE A 366 -25.64 13.22 2.76
C ILE A 366 -26.57 12.64 3.83
N GLU A 367 -27.14 13.48 4.70
CA GLU A 367 -28.06 13.08 5.75
C GLU A 367 -29.24 12.26 5.19
N SER A 368 -29.87 12.72 4.10
CA SER A 368 -31.00 12.00 3.51
C SER A 368 -30.63 10.58 3.08
N VAL A 369 -29.44 10.41 2.50
CA VAL A 369 -28.93 9.11 2.00
C VAL A 369 -28.54 8.21 3.16
N VAL A 370 -27.87 8.76 4.18
CA VAL A 370 -27.49 8.01 5.38
C VAL A 370 -28.73 7.53 6.14
N CYS A 371 -29.76 8.37 6.26
CA CYS A 371 -31.03 7.98 6.87
C CYS A 371 -31.71 6.84 6.12
N SER A 372 -31.75 6.91 4.78
CA SER A 372 -32.28 5.86 3.90
C SER A 372 -31.57 4.52 4.12
N LEU A 373 -30.23 4.52 4.00
CA LEU A 373 -29.39 3.34 4.22
C LEU A 373 -29.50 2.77 5.65
N ALA A 374 -29.59 3.63 6.66
CA ALA A 374 -29.73 3.22 8.05
C ALA A 374 -31.10 2.59 8.35
N LEU A 375 -32.17 3.09 7.73
CA LEU A 375 -33.50 2.50 7.82
C LEU A 375 -33.53 1.10 7.21
N ASP A 376 -32.98 0.94 6.00
CA ASP A 376 -32.87 -0.36 5.34
C ASP A 376 -32.06 -1.34 6.19
N SER A 377 -30.90 -0.93 6.70
CA SER A 377 -30.08 -1.76 7.59
C SER A 377 -30.87 -2.24 8.81
N ARG A 378 -31.61 -1.36 9.50
CA ARG A 378 -32.42 -1.73 10.67
C ARG A 378 -33.53 -2.74 10.34
N LEU A 379 -34.20 -2.55 9.21
CA LEU A 379 -35.25 -3.46 8.74
C LEU A 379 -34.67 -4.85 8.43
N PHE A 380 -33.58 -4.91 7.66
CA PHE A 380 -32.99 -6.19 7.24
C PHE A 380 -32.23 -6.89 8.37
N CYS A 381 -31.58 -6.18 9.30
CA CYS A 381 -30.98 -6.78 10.49
C CYS A 381 -32.02 -7.51 11.34
N SER A 382 -33.23 -6.96 11.45
CA SER A 382 -34.32 -7.62 12.18
C SER A 382 -34.71 -8.96 11.54
N VAL A 383 -34.75 -9.01 10.20
CA VAL A 383 -35.02 -10.26 9.44
C VAL A 383 -33.85 -11.24 9.55
N ALA A 384 -32.61 -10.77 9.40
CA ALA A 384 -31.40 -11.59 9.50
C ALA A 384 -31.28 -12.25 10.88
N ASN A 385 -31.52 -11.51 11.95
CA ASN A 385 -31.53 -12.04 13.33
C ASN A 385 -32.58 -13.15 13.50
N VAL A 386 -33.75 -13.01 12.88
CA VAL A 386 -34.80 -14.04 12.91
C VAL A 386 -34.36 -15.30 12.15
N ILE A 387 -33.76 -15.15 10.97
CA ILE A 387 -33.22 -16.28 10.19
C ILE A 387 -32.12 -17.00 10.98
N GLU A 388 -31.18 -16.26 11.58
CA GLU A 388 -30.12 -16.83 12.40
C GLU A 388 -30.68 -17.60 13.61
N ASN A 389 -31.72 -17.06 14.25
CA ASN A 389 -32.43 -17.76 15.32
C ASN A 389 -33.13 -19.03 14.82
N PHE A 390 -33.70 -19.02 13.61
CA PHE A 390 -34.26 -20.23 13.00
C PHE A 390 -33.19 -21.30 12.75
N GLU A 391 -32.03 -20.93 12.21
CA GLU A 391 -30.91 -21.85 11.98
C GLU A 391 -30.39 -22.44 13.30
N LYS A 392 -30.21 -21.61 14.33
CA LYS A 392 -29.84 -22.06 15.68
C LYS A 392 -30.89 -23.00 16.28
N SER A 393 -32.17 -22.72 16.08
CA SER A 393 -33.25 -23.58 16.62
C SER A 393 -33.33 -24.96 15.95
N LYS A 394 -32.97 -25.05 14.65
CA LYS A 394 -32.85 -26.35 13.95
C LYS A 394 -31.69 -27.19 14.45
N LEU A 395 -30.57 -26.57 14.82
CA LEU A 395 -29.41 -27.27 15.40
C LEU A 395 -29.72 -27.85 16.79
N VAL A 396 -30.61 -27.22 17.55
CA VAL A 396 -31.05 -27.69 18.88
C VAL A 396 -32.10 -28.82 18.79
N GLN A 397 -32.85 -28.93 17.68
CA GLN A 397 -33.82 -30.00 17.46
C GLN A 397 -33.24 -31.23 16.71
N GLY A 398 -31.99 -31.14 16.25
CA GLY A 398 -31.25 -32.23 15.61
C GLY A 398 -30.30 -33.00 16.54
N SER A 399 -30.28 -32.68 17.83
CA SER A 399 -29.63 -33.38 18.94
C SER A 399 -30.68 -33.97 19.87
#